data_AF-A0A176RZ11-F1
#
_entry.id   AF-A0A176RZ11-F1
#
_cell.length_a   1.000
_cell.length_b   1.000
_cell.length_c   1.000
_cell.angle_alpha   90.00
_cell.angle_beta   90.00
_cell.angle_gamma   90.00
#
_symmetry.space_group_name_H-M   'P 1'
#
loop_
_entity.id
_entity.type
_entity.pdbx_description
1 polymer ?
#
loop_
_entity_poly.entity_id
_entity_poly.type
_entity_poly.pdbx_seq_one_letter_code
_entity_poly.pdbx_strand_id
1 'polypeptide(L)'
;SLRGGLGLSIVVVGAMLAATTGVVGATVVTMGIIALPSLLKNGYSPALATGTIATSGTLGQIIPPSIVLILLGDMIGVPVGRLFIGAVIPGAILIILYLVYIALKAWRDPQSAPALAGDTHAWDMNFFWRVLKSVLPVLLLIFAVLGTIFFGVATPTESGAFGAMGALLLAVLHKRLTLENLPLIIQ
;
A
#
# COMPACT_ATOMS: atom_id res chain seq x y z
N SER A 1 -17.74 -19.49 -4.17
CA SER A 1 -17.49 -18.69 -2.97
C SER A 1 -16.04 -18.94 -2.51
N LEU A 2 -15.14 -17.96 -2.68
CA LEU A 2 -13.76 -18.08 -2.18
C LEU A 2 -13.72 -17.76 -0.68
N ARG A 3 -13.42 -18.77 0.14
CA ARG A 3 -13.05 -18.54 1.55
C ARG A 3 -11.82 -17.64 1.55
N GLY A 4 -11.88 -16.49 2.23
CA GLY A 4 -10.78 -15.51 2.25
C GLY A 4 -10.72 -14.49 1.09
N GLY A 5 -11.67 -14.48 0.14
CA GLY A 5 -11.63 -13.59 -1.03
C GLY A 5 -11.67 -12.08 -0.73
N LEU A 6 -12.38 -11.66 0.31
CA LEU A 6 -12.35 -10.26 0.76
C LEU A 6 -11.01 -9.89 1.38
N GLY A 7 -10.41 -10.79 2.17
CA GLY A 7 -9.09 -10.58 2.76
C GLY A 7 -8.01 -10.40 1.70
N LEU A 8 -8.01 -11.25 0.67
CA LEU A 8 -7.10 -11.13 -0.49
C LEU A 8 -7.30 -9.82 -1.24
N SER A 9 -8.55 -9.42 -1.47
CA SER A 9 -8.87 -8.16 -2.14
C SER A 9 -8.37 -6.94 -1.36
N ILE A 10 -8.44 -6.99 -0.02
CA ILE A 10 -7.96 -5.90 0.84
C ILE A 10 -6.44 -5.83 0.87
N VAL A 11 -5.72 -6.96 0.86
CA VAL A 11 -4.26 -6.93 0.72
C VAL A 11 -3.85 -6.30 -0.61
N VAL A 12 -4.57 -6.61 -1.69
CA VAL A 12 -4.28 -6.06 -3.01
C VAL A 12 -4.59 -4.56 -3.08
N VAL A 13 -5.79 -4.15 -2.67
CA VAL A 13 -6.20 -2.75 -2.65
C VAL A 13 -5.33 -1.95 -1.68
N GLY A 14 -5.03 -2.52 -0.52
CA GLY A 14 -4.18 -1.90 0.48
C GLY A 14 -2.73 -1.81 0.00
N ALA A 15 -2.18 -2.80 -0.72
CA ALA A 15 -0.86 -2.68 -1.34
C ALA A 15 -0.82 -1.56 -2.41
N MET A 16 -1.88 -1.41 -3.21
CA MET A 16 -1.98 -0.31 -4.19
C MET A 16 -2.07 1.05 -3.50
N LEU A 17 -2.95 1.20 -2.50
CA LEU A 17 -3.07 2.42 -1.72
C LEU A 17 -1.77 2.74 -0.97
N ALA A 18 -1.12 1.75 -0.40
CA ALA A 18 0.10 1.90 0.36
C ALA A 18 1.28 2.32 -0.55
N ALA A 19 1.37 1.79 -1.77
CA ALA A 19 2.34 2.22 -2.78
C ALA A 19 2.12 3.67 -3.23
N THR A 20 0.87 4.16 -3.24
CA THR A 20 0.58 5.56 -3.61
C THR A 20 0.77 6.56 -2.47
N THR A 21 0.48 6.16 -1.24
CA THR A 21 0.50 7.06 -0.08
C THR A 21 1.83 7.06 0.65
N GLY A 22 2.60 5.97 0.61
CA GLY A 22 3.89 5.84 1.29
C GLY A 22 3.84 5.96 2.82
N VAL A 23 2.64 6.05 3.41
CA VAL A 23 2.43 6.31 4.85
C VAL A 23 1.48 5.27 5.43
N VAL A 24 1.98 4.51 6.42
CA VAL A 24 1.24 3.43 7.08
C VAL A 24 0.02 3.96 7.83
N GLY A 25 0.20 5.03 8.62
CA GLY A 25 -0.87 5.55 9.48
C GLY A 25 -2.12 5.93 8.68
N ALA A 26 -1.96 6.71 7.61
CA ALA A 26 -3.06 7.11 6.75
C ALA A 26 -3.76 5.91 6.11
N THR A 27 -3.00 4.98 5.51
CA THR A 27 -3.58 3.83 4.82
C THR A 27 -4.33 2.89 5.75
N VAL A 28 -3.76 2.61 6.93
CA VAL A 28 -4.38 1.74 7.94
C VAL A 28 -5.65 2.37 8.49
N VAL A 29 -5.67 3.68 8.75
CA VAL A 29 -6.87 4.38 9.24
C VAL A 29 -7.96 4.36 8.16
N THR A 30 -7.63 4.68 6.91
CA THR A 30 -8.59 4.66 5.80
C THR A 30 -9.17 3.26 5.56
N MET A 31 -8.32 2.23 5.46
CA MET A 31 -8.77 0.85 5.33
C MET A 31 -9.48 0.34 6.58
N GLY A 32 -9.10 0.78 7.77
CA GLY A 32 -9.79 0.49 9.02
C GLY A 32 -11.22 1.01 9.01
N ILE A 33 -11.44 2.25 8.56
CA ILE A 33 -12.79 2.84 8.52
C ILE A 33 -13.65 2.21 7.42
N ILE A 34 -13.07 1.89 6.27
CA ILE A 34 -13.83 1.43 5.09
C ILE A 34 -13.99 -0.09 5.06
N ALA A 35 -12.89 -0.84 5.27
CA ALA A 35 -12.82 -2.27 5.01
C ALA A 35 -13.14 -3.12 6.26
N LEU A 36 -12.76 -2.67 7.47
CA LEU A 36 -13.04 -3.40 8.72
C LEU A 36 -14.54 -3.65 8.94
N PRO A 37 -15.44 -2.65 8.85
CA PRO A 37 -16.87 -2.90 9.09
C PRO A 37 -17.47 -3.84 8.03
N SER A 38 -16.97 -3.80 6.79
CA SER A 38 -17.38 -4.71 5.72
C SER A 38 -16.93 -6.16 6.01
N LEU A 39 -15.69 -6.35 6.46
CA LEU A 39 -15.16 -7.67 6.82
C LEU A 39 -15.94 -8.31 7.97
N LEU A 40 -16.20 -7.55 9.04
CA LEU A 40 -16.92 -8.03 10.22
C LEU A 40 -18.37 -8.40 9.88
N LYS A 41 -19.06 -7.60 9.07
CA LYS A 41 -20.42 -7.91 8.59
C LYS A 41 -20.48 -9.18 7.74
N ASN A 42 -19.39 -9.50 7.04
CA ASN A 42 -19.26 -10.73 6.25
C ASN A 42 -18.70 -11.92 7.06
N GLY A 43 -18.66 -11.81 8.40
CA GLY A 43 -18.31 -12.90 9.31
C GLY A 43 -16.82 -13.18 9.43
N TYR A 44 -15.93 -12.29 8.97
CA TYR A 44 -14.49 -12.45 9.20
C TYR A 44 -14.17 -12.30 10.69
N SER A 45 -13.23 -13.11 11.18
CA SER A 45 -12.74 -12.96 12.55
C SER A 45 -12.10 -11.58 12.74
N PRO A 46 -12.36 -10.89 13.86
CA PRO A 46 -11.76 -9.58 14.13
C PRO A 46 -10.23 -9.60 14.05
N ALA A 47 -9.60 -10.66 14.56
CA ALA A 47 -8.14 -10.81 14.52
C ALA A 47 -7.57 -10.93 13.10
N LEU A 48 -8.26 -11.66 12.20
CA LEU A 48 -7.83 -11.74 10.81
C LEU A 48 -8.08 -10.41 10.08
N ALA A 49 -9.23 -9.78 10.32
CA ALA A 49 -9.60 -8.53 9.66
C ALA A 49 -8.64 -7.38 10.03
N THR A 50 -8.42 -7.14 11.32
CA THR A 50 -7.51 -6.09 11.79
C THR A 50 -6.06 -6.41 11.43
N GLY A 51 -5.64 -7.67 11.58
CA GLY A 51 -4.31 -8.13 11.19
C GLY A 51 -4.03 -7.87 9.71
N THR A 52 -4.96 -8.25 8.83
CA THR A 52 -4.82 -8.07 7.37
C THR A 52 -4.73 -6.59 6.99
N ILE A 53 -5.56 -5.74 7.59
CA ILE A 53 -5.52 -4.28 7.36
C ILE A 53 -4.19 -3.69 7.85
N ALA A 54 -3.76 -4.06 9.05
CA ALA A 54 -2.51 -3.57 9.63
C ALA A 54 -1.30 -3.99 8.79
N THR A 55 -1.19 -5.27 8.42
CA THR A 55 -0.08 -5.78 7.59
C THR A 55 -0.12 -5.23 6.17
N SER A 56 -1.31 -5.01 5.61
CA SER A 56 -1.40 -4.41 4.28
C SER A 56 -0.92 -2.96 4.27
N GLY A 57 -1.14 -2.21 5.36
CA GLY A 57 -0.65 -0.83 5.46
C GLY A 57 0.86 -0.74 5.56
N THR A 58 1.53 -1.71 6.21
CA THR A 58 3.00 -1.72 6.34
C THR A 58 3.71 -2.02 5.03
N LEU A 59 3.05 -2.66 4.06
CA LEU A 59 3.62 -2.92 2.73
C LEU A 59 4.05 -1.63 2.00
N GLY A 60 3.38 -0.49 2.25
CA GLY A 60 3.75 0.78 1.64
C GLY A 60 5.10 1.34 2.09
N GLN A 61 5.64 0.86 3.22
CA GLN A 61 6.98 1.27 3.66
C GLN A 61 8.08 0.53 2.91
N ILE A 62 7.83 -0.70 2.47
CA ILE A 62 8.87 -1.53 1.85
C ILE A 62 8.77 -1.56 0.33
N ILE A 63 7.56 -1.46 -0.23
CA ILE A 63 7.34 -1.50 -1.67
C ILE A 63 7.69 -0.12 -2.26
N PRO A 64 8.65 -0.04 -3.20
CA PRO A 64 8.94 1.22 -3.87
C PRO A 64 7.78 1.69 -4.76
N PRO A 65 7.54 3.01 -4.89
CA PRO A 65 8.29 4.12 -4.29
C PRO A 65 7.97 4.32 -2.79
N SER A 66 9.01 4.33 -1.95
CA SER A 66 8.86 4.45 -0.48
C SER A 66 9.64 5.64 0.07
N ILE A 67 8.96 6.50 0.83
CA ILE A 67 9.56 7.65 1.52
C ILE A 67 10.61 7.17 2.54
N VAL A 68 10.34 6.06 3.24
CA VAL A 68 11.27 5.51 4.24
C VAL A 68 12.58 5.09 3.58
N LEU A 69 12.53 4.44 2.43
CA LEU A 69 13.72 4.05 1.67
C LEU A 69 14.48 5.26 1.10
N ILE A 70 13.76 6.33 0.70
CA ILE A 70 14.38 7.60 0.27
C ILE A 70 15.14 8.24 1.43
N LEU A 71 14.49 8.40 2.59
CA LEU A 71 15.09 9.00 3.78
C LEU A 71 16.27 8.17 4.29
N LEU A 72 16.14 6.84 4.29
CA LEU A 72 17.24 5.96 4.68
C LEU A 72 18.42 6.15 3.72
N GLY A 73 18.19 6.10 2.40
CA GLY A 73 19.25 6.30 1.40
C GLY A 73 20.01 7.61 1.56
N ASP A 74 19.29 8.69 1.87
CA ASP A 74 19.88 9.98 2.19
C ASP A 74 20.75 9.92 3.46
N MET A 75 20.22 9.35 4.56
CA MET A 75 20.94 9.22 5.83
C MET A 75 22.21 8.36 5.73
N ILE A 76 22.16 7.26 4.98
CA ILE A 76 23.32 6.34 4.82
C ILE A 76 24.17 6.66 3.58
N GLY A 77 23.85 7.72 2.84
CA GLY A 77 24.65 8.20 1.70
C GLY A 77 24.72 7.25 0.50
N VAL A 78 23.75 6.35 0.33
CA VAL A 78 23.70 5.43 -0.80
C VAL A 78 22.59 5.80 -1.79
N PRO A 79 22.82 5.58 -3.10
CA PRO A 79 21.83 5.92 -4.11
C PRO A 79 20.49 5.22 -3.85
N VAL A 80 19.42 6.00 -3.72
CA VAL A 80 18.04 5.51 -3.47
C VAL A 80 17.62 4.46 -4.49
N GLY A 81 18.03 4.61 -5.76
CA GLY A 81 17.72 3.62 -6.81
C GLY A 81 18.23 2.21 -6.48
N ARG A 82 19.38 2.08 -5.81
CA ARG A 82 19.91 0.78 -5.36
C ARG A 82 19.07 0.18 -4.24
N LEU A 83 18.62 1.01 -3.30
CA LEU A 83 17.73 0.59 -2.22
C LEU A 83 16.37 0.14 -2.76
N PHE A 84 15.84 0.83 -3.77
CA PHE A 84 14.58 0.46 -4.42
C PHE A 84 14.68 -0.90 -5.10
N ILE A 85 15.73 -1.14 -5.90
CA ILE A 85 15.98 -2.45 -6.53
C ILE A 85 16.14 -3.53 -5.47
N GLY A 86 16.91 -3.25 -4.41
CA GLY A 86 17.13 -4.18 -3.30
C GLY A 86 15.84 -4.49 -2.52
N ALA A 87 14.86 -3.59 -2.50
CA ALA A 87 13.60 -3.75 -1.80
C ALA A 87 12.53 -4.53 -2.61
N VAL A 88 12.70 -4.67 -3.93
CA VAL A 88 11.72 -5.39 -4.78
C VAL A 88 11.55 -6.84 -4.35
N ILE A 89 12.66 -7.57 -4.20
CA ILE A 89 12.63 -9.00 -3.82
C ILE A 89 11.98 -9.20 -2.43
N PRO A 90 12.44 -8.56 -1.35
CA PRO A 90 11.81 -8.75 -0.03
C PRO A 90 10.35 -8.26 0.00
N GLY A 91 10.01 -7.18 -0.72
CA GLY A 91 8.63 -6.72 -0.85
C GLY A 91 7.72 -7.75 -1.53
N ALA A 92 8.17 -8.34 -2.64
CA ALA A 92 7.44 -9.40 -3.34
C ALA A 92 7.27 -10.66 -2.46
N ILE A 93 8.33 -11.06 -1.75
CA ILE A 93 8.28 -12.18 -0.80
C ILE A 93 7.22 -11.93 0.28
N LEU A 94 7.18 -10.74 0.88
CA LEU A 94 6.18 -10.40 1.91
C LEU A 94 4.76 -10.46 1.38
N ILE A 95 4.49 -9.91 0.18
CA ILE A 95 3.18 -10.02 -0.45
C ILE A 95 2.78 -11.49 -0.59
N ILE A 96 3.67 -12.32 -1.16
CA ILE A 96 3.40 -13.75 -1.36
C ILE A 96 3.14 -14.44 -0.02
N LEU A 97 3.95 -14.17 1.01
CA LEU A 97 3.75 -14.72 2.34
C LEU A 97 2.40 -14.32 2.95
N TYR A 98 1.94 -13.09 2.75
CA TYR A 98 0.63 -12.63 3.23
C TYR A 98 -0.52 -13.32 2.47
N LEU A 99 -0.41 -13.45 1.15
CA LEU A 99 -1.40 -14.17 0.33
C LEU A 99 -1.49 -15.65 0.77
N VAL A 100 -0.34 -16.31 0.95
CA VAL A 100 -0.26 -17.70 1.40
C VAL A 100 -0.80 -17.84 2.83
N TYR A 101 -0.47 -16.92 3.74
CA TYR A 101 -0.99 -16.94 5.11
C TYR A 101 -2.52 -16.83 5.13
N ILE A 102 -3.10 -15.90 4.38
CA ILE A 102 -4.57 -15.74 4.29
C ILE A 102 -5.20 -16.99 3.67
N ALA A 103 -4.61 -17.56 2.60
CA ALA A 103 -5.09 -18.78 1.97
C ALA A 103 -5.05 -19.99 2.91
N LEU A 104 -3.94 -20.18 3.65
CA LEU A 104 -3.79 -21.25 4.64
C LEU A 104 -4.75 -21.08 5.81
N LYS A 105 -4.94 -19.85 6.30
CA LYS A 105 -5.90 -19.53 7.37
C LYS A 105 -7.34 -19.81 6.91
N ALA A 106 -7.70 -19.39 5.70
CA ALA A 106 -9.01 -19.65 5.12
C ALA A 106 -9.28 -21.14 4.86
N TRP A 107 -8.24 -21.93 4.60
CA TRP A 107 -8.33 -23.38 4.45
C TRP A 107 -8.46 -24.11 5.79
N ARG A 108 -7.64 -23.76 6.79
CA ARG A 108 -7.63 -24.39 8.12
C ARG A 108 -8.79 -23.96 9.01
N ASP A 109 -9.21 -22.70 8.92
CA ASP A 109 -10.31 -22.15 9.72
C ASP A 109 -11.30 -21.40 8.80
N PRO A 110 -12.20 -22.15 8.15
CA PRO A 110 -13.24 -21.60 7.27
C PRO A 110 -14.22 -20.65 7.97
N GLN A 111 -14.33 -20.70 9.30
CA GLN A 111 -15.19 -19.79 10.07
C GLN A 111 -14.53 -18.43 10.25
N SER A 112 -13.20 -18.38 10.35
CA SER A 112 -12.45 -17.12 10.50
C SER A 112 -12.36 -16.26 9.23
N ALA A 113 -12.57 -16.87 8.05
CA ALA A 113 -12.53 -16.21 6.74
C ALA A 113 -13.63 -16.75 5.81
N PRO A 114 -14.92 -16.48 6.12
CA PRO A 114 -16.04 -17.01 5.34
C PRO A 114 -15.96 -16.58 3.88
N ALA A 115 -16.47 -17.45 3.03
CA ALA A 115 -16.58 -17.15 1.61
C ALA A 115 -17.81 -16.29 1.34
N LEU A 116 -17.67 -15.23 0.54
CA LEU A 116 -18.82 -14.43 0.11
C LEU A 116 -19.82 -15.31 -0.65
N ALA A 117 -21.08 -15.25 -0.24
CA ALA A 117 -22.18 -15.83 -1.01
C ALA A 117 -22.40 -14.97 -2.26
N GLY A 118 -21.97 -15.47 -3.44
CA GLY A 118 -22.21 -14.78 -4.72
C GLY A 118 -21.14 -14.99 -5.78
N ASP A 119 -19.86 -15.05 -5.43
CA ASP A 119 -18.79 -15.12 -6.44
C ASP A 119 -18.25 -16.55 -6.62
N THR A 120 -18.65 -17.14 -7.74
CA THR A 120 -18.29 -18.45 -8.26
C THR A 120 -16.83 -18.44 -8.78
N HIS A 121 -16.04 -19.45 -8.38
CA HIS A 121 -14.73 -19.84 -8.95
C HIS A 121 -13.57 -18.81 -8.88
N ALA A 122 -12.85 -18.74 -7.75
CA ALA A 122 -11.73 -17.79 -7.56
C ALA A 122 -10.37 -18.41 -7.17
N TRP A 123 -10.17 -19.71 -7.40
CA TRP A 123 -8.84 -20.32 -7.63
C TRP A 123 -8.59 -20.53 -9.14
N ASP A 124 -9.28 -19.74 -9.97
CA ASP A 124 -9.19 -19.83 -11.42
C ASP A 124 -8.02 -18.98 -11.93
N MET A 125 -7.54 -19.25 -13.14
CA MET A 125 -6.47 -18.51 -13.81
C MET A 125 -6.71 -16.98 -13.80
N ASN A 126 -7.98 -16.59 -13.68
CA ASN A 126 -8.48 -15.23 -13.51
C ASN A 126 -8.04 -14.52 -12.21
N PHE A 127 -7.86 -15.23 -11.09
CA PHE A 127 -7.35 -14.63 -9.85
C PHE A 127 -5.86 -14.29 -9.97
N PHE A 128 -5.07 -15.22 -10.53
CA PHE A 128 -3.66 -14.97 -10.84
C PHE A 128 -3.52 -13.76 -11.79
N TRP A 129 -4.34 -13.71 -12.84
CA TRP A 129 -4.40 -12.55 -13.74
C TRP A 129 -4.81 -11.25 -13.05
N ARG A 130 -5.71 -11.31 -12.07
CA ARG A 130 -6.12 -10.14 -11.29
C ARG A 130 -5.00 -9.64 -10.40
N VAL A 131 -4.32 -10.52 -9.68
CA VAL A 131 -3.14 -10.18 -8.87
C VAL A 131 -2.03 -9.61 -9.75
N LEU A 132 -1.75 -10.25 -10.89
CA LEU A 132 -0.75 -9.79 -11.85
C LEU A 132 -1.10 -8.38 -12.38
N LYS A 133 -2.37 -8.14 -12.73
CA LYS A 133 -2.85 -6.80 -13.13
C LYS A 133 -2.78 -5.78 -12.00
N SER A 134 -2.84 -6.18 -10.74
CA SER A 134 -2.70 -5.27 -9.60
C SER A 134 -1.25 -4.96 -9.24
N VAL A 135 -0.33 -5.90 -9.48
CA VAL A 135 1.11 -5.70 -9.32
C VAL A 135 1.69 -4.90 -10.49
N LEU A 136 1.10 -5.01 -11.68
CA LEU A 136 1.58 -4.34 -12.90
C LEU A 136 1.70 -2.81 -12.75
N PRO A 137 0.71 -2.06 -12.21
CA PRO A 137 0.85 -0.63 -11.92
C PRO A 137 2.02 -0.30 -11.00
N VAL A 138 2.23 -1.13 -9.97
CA VAL A 138 3.33 -0.96 -9.02
C VAL A 138 4.67 -1.18 -9.72
N LEU A 139 4.80 -2.24 -10.53
CA LEU A 139 6.01 -2.48 -11.33
C LEU A 139 6.27 -1.35 -12.31
N LEU A 140 5.24 -0.87 -13.02
CA LEU A 140 5.36 0.26 -13.93
C LEU A 140 5.81 1.53 -13.20
N LEU A 141 5.28 1.82 -12.01
CA LEU A 141 5.73 2.92 -11.16
C LEU A 141 7.19 2.74 -10.73
N ILE A 142 7.59 1.53 -10.31
CA ILE A 142 8.98 1.22 -9.96
C ILE A 142 9.90 1.50 -11.15
N PHE A 143 9.57 0.99 -12.34
CA PHE A 143 10.38 1.23 -13.53
C PHE A 143 10.38 2.68 -13.97
N ALA A 144 9.26 3.40 -13.85
CA ALA A 144 9.19 4.82 -14.14
C ALA A 144 10.08 5.64 -13.20
N VAL A 145 10.00 5.40 -11.89
CA VAL A 145 10.80 6.09 -10.87
C VAL A 145 12.28 5.72 -10.96
N LEU A 146 12.60 4.44 -11.13
CA LEU A 146 13.99 4.03 -11.36
C LEU A 146 14.53 4.64 -12.66
N GLY A 147 13.74 4.66 -13.73
CA GLY A 147 14.09 5.28 -14.99
C GLY A 147 14.44 6.76 -14.83
N THR A 148 13.58 7.55 -14.18
CA THR A 148 13.84 9.00 -13.98
C THR A 148 15.07 9.27 -13.12
N ILE A 149 15.36 8.40 -12.14
CA ILE A 149 16.57 8.48 -11.31
C ILE A 149 17.83 8.09 -12.12
N PHE A 150 17.78 6.98 -12.88
CA PHE A 150 18.92 6.48 -13.65
C PHE A 150 19.28 7.37 -14.83
N PHE A 151 18.27 7.96 -15.49
CA PHE A 151 18.49 8.95 -16.55
C PHE A 151 18.83 10.35 -16.01
N GLY A 152 18.91 10.52 -14.68
CA GLY A 152 19.30 11.78 -14.03
C GLY A 152 18.31 12.92 -14.26
N VAL A 153 17.07 12.60 -14.66
CA VAL A 153 16.03 13.60 -14.97
C VAL A 153 15.49 14.23 -13.69
N ALA A 154 15.43 13.46 -12.60
CA ALA A 154 14.95 13.94 -11.32
C ALA A 154 15.58 13.16 -10.16
N THR A 155 16.08 13.86 -9.14
CA THR A 155 16.34 13.22 -7.86
C THR A 155 15.03 13.15 -7.04
N PRO A 156 14.81 12.08 -6.26
CA PRO A 156 13.60 11.95 -5.45
C PRO A 156 13.44 13.07 -4.43
N THR A 157 14.56 13.56 -3.89
CA THR A 157 14.64 14.63 -2.91
C THR A 157 14.31 15.98 -3.52
N GLU A 158 14.86 16.32 -4.71
CA GLU A 158 14.49 17.56 -5.41
C GLU A 158 13.00 17.58 -5.77
N SER A 159 12.48 16.47 -6.29
CA SER A 159 11.06 16.34 -6.66
C SER A 159 10.13 16.54 -5.45
N GLY A 160 10.51 15.98 -4.30
CA GLY A 160 9.78 16.16 -3.03
C GLY A 160 9.80 17.61 -2.54
N ALA A 161 10.94 18.30 -2.64
CA ALA A 161 11.08 19.69 -2.24
C ALA A 161 10.21 20.63 -3.11
N PHE A 162 10.20 20.43 -4.43
CA PHE A 162 9.33 21.20 -5.34
C PHE A 162 7.85 20.91 -5.09
N GLY A 163 7.49 19.67 -4.76
CA GLY A 163 6.12 19.30 -4.37
C GLY A 163 5.66 19.99 -3.08
N ALA A 164 6.49 19.98 -2.04
CA ALA A 164 6.20 20.66 -0.77
C ALA A 164 6.09 22.18 -0.94
N MET A 165 7.01 22.78 -1.72
CA MET A 165 6.96 24.20 -2.05
C MET A 165 5.68 24.56 -2.82
N GLY A 166 5.30 23.76 -3.81
CA GLY A 166 4.05 23.95 -4.57
C GLY A 166 2.81 23.84 -3.68
N ALA A 167 2.76 22.85 -2.77
CA ALA A 167 1.68 22.69 -1.80
C ALA A 167 1.57 23.91 -0.86
N LEU A 168 2.71 24.42 -0.38
CA LEU A 168 2.76 25.64 0.44
C LEU A 168 2.24 26.85 -0.34
N LEU A 169 2.68 27.03 -1.59
CA LEU A 169 2.26 28.12 -2.47
C LEU A 169 0.75 28.08 -2.72
N LEU A 170 0.20 26.90 -3.00
CA LEU A 170 -1.24 26.70 -3.14
C LEU A 170 -2.00 27.00 -1.84
N ALA A 171 -1.45 26.64 -0.68
CA ALA A 171 -2.06 26.96 0.61
C ALA A 171 -2.10 28.48 0.88
N VAL A 172 -1.05 29.22 0.48
CA VAL A 172 -0.99 30.69 0.52
C VAL A 172 -2.03 31.29 -0.43
N LEU A 173 -2.05 30.85 -1.70
CA LEU A 173 -2.95 31.39 -2.73
C LEU A 173 -4.42 31.17 -2.39
N HIS A 174 -4.78 30.02 -1.80
CA HIS A 174 -6.14 29.74 -1.35
C HIS A 174 -6.50 30.38 0.00
N LYS A 175 -5.62 31.21 0.58
CA LYS A 175 -5.80 31.83 1.92
C LYS A 175 -6.17 30.82 3.00
N ARG A 176 -5.68 29.57 2.89
CA ARG A 176 -5.91 28.53 3.90
C ARG A 176 -4.91 28.61 5.06
N LEU A 177 -3.86 29.42 4.91
CA LEU A 177 -2.93 29.79 5.97
C LEU A 177 -3.49 30.94 6.83
N THR A 178 -4.53 30.63 7.60
CA THR A 178 -5.11 31.54 8.60
C THR A 178 -4.80 30.98 10.00
N LEU A 179 -4.60 31.84 11.00
CA LEU A 179 -4.30 31.41 12.38
C LEU A 179 -5.35 30.44 12.97
N GLU A 180 -6.59 30.48 12.49
CA GLU A 180 -7.65 29.52 12.83
C GLU A 180 -7.52 28.14 12.16
N ASN A 181 -6.97 28.06 10.95
CA ASN A 181 -6.83 26.81 10.18
C ASN A 181 -5.49 26.10 10.46
N LEU A 182 -4.51 26.82 11.03
CA LEU A 182 -3.20 26.29 11.38
C LEU A 182 -3.26 25.02 12.25
N PRO A 183 -4.09 24.94 13.32
CA PRO A 183 -4.19 23.71 14.12
C PRO A 183 -4.87 22.55 13.38
N LEU A 184 -5.70 22.80 12.37
CA LEU A 184 -6.34 21.77 11.54
C LEU A 184 -5.41 21.20 10.45
N ILE A 185 -4.42 21.99 10.00
CA ILE A 185 -3.47 21.60 8.95
C ILE A 185 -2.27 20.81 9.53
N ILE A 186 -1.96 21.00 10.81
CA ILE A 186 -0.79 20.39 11.49
C ILE A 186 -1.12 19.01 12.11
N GLN A 187 -2.40 18.61 12.16
CA GLN A 187 -2.83 17.27 12.60
C GLN A 187 -2.87 16.26 11.44
#